data_AF-A0A358Y0R6-F1
#
_entry.id   AF-A0A358Y0R6-F1
#
_cell.length_a   1.000
_cell.length_b   1.000
_cell.length_c   1.000
_cell.angle_alpha   90.00
_cell.angle_beta   90.00
_cell.angle_gamma   90.00
#
_symmetry.space_group_name_H-M   'P 1'
#
loop_
_entity.id
_entity.type
_entity.pdbx_description
1 polymer ?
#
loop_
_entity_poly.entity_id
_entity_poly.type
_entity_poly.pdbx_seq_one_letter_code
_entity_poly.pdbx_strand_id
1 'polypeptide(L)'
;MQSGGRLPKGTRASQEQINAQVYSRGHYGSGWADDDGDCQNTRHEVLAERSTTPVRYKDESECIVVFGRWISPFTNEVIQDARQLDADHIVPLSWSWQRGADKWSDQKREKFANDPSNVLIVESSLNRSLVE
;
A
#
# COMPACT_ATOMS: atom_id res chain seq x y z
N MET A 1 2.29 13.65 24.59
CA MET A 1 3.76 13.77 24.75
C MET A 1 4.29 12.47 25.33
N GLN A 2 5.33 11.90 24.69
CA GLN A 2 6.29 10.88 25.16
C GLN A 2 5.90 9.97 26.32
N SER A 3 5.87 8.65 26.08
CA SER A 3 6.21 7.68 27.14
C SER A 3 6.75 6.40 26.51
N GLY A 4 8.00 6.45 26.04
CA GLY A 4 8.83 5.26 25.83
C GLY A 4 9.17 4.61 27.17
N GLY A 5 8.14 4.09 27.85
CA GLY A 5 8.27 3.50 29.18
C GLY A 5 9.15 2.27 29.14
N ARG A 6 10.29 2.33 29.82
CA ARG A 6 11.15 1.17 30.07
C ARG A 6 10.36 0.13 30.85
N LEU A 7 10.26 -1.08 30.33
CA LEU A 7 9.65 -2.21 31.04
C LEU A 7 10.34 -2.42 32.41
N PRO A 8 9.59 -2.80 33.46
CA PRO A 8 10.15 -3.13 34.76
C PRO A 8 11.26 -4.18 34.65
N LYS A 9 12.32 -4.04 35.45
CA LYS A 9 13.41 -5.03 35.47
C LYS A 9 12.84 -6.41 35.83
N GLY A 10 12.92 -7.35 34.89
CA GLY A 10 12.45 -8.73 35.05
C GLY A 10 11.28 -9.12 34.14
N THR A 11 10.62 -8.16 33.48
CA THR A 11 9.54 -8.44 32.52
C THR A 11 10.13 -8.70 31.13
N ARG A 12 10.01 -9.93 30.62
CA ARG A 12 10.22 -10.22 29.19
C ARG A 12 8.91 -9.93 28.45
N ALA A 13 9.01 -9.31 27.29
CA ALA A 13 7.90 -9.25 26.35
C ALA A 13 7.42 -10.68 26.07
N SER A 14 6.11 -10.91 26.04
CA SER A 14 5.58 -12.21 25.63
C SER A 14 5.99 -12.48 24.18
N GLN A 15 6.03 -13.76 23.77
CA GLN A 15 6.32 -14.11 22.37
C GLN A 15 5.33 -13.42 21.41
N GLU A 16 4.08 -13.22 21.84
CA GLU A 16 3.06 -12.47 21.12
C GLU A 16 3.41 -10.98 20.97
N GLN A 17 3.98 -10.35 22.00
CA GLN A 17 4.47 -8.96 21.94
C GLN A 17 5.73 -8.81 21.07
N ILE A 18 6.60 -9.83 21.06
CA ILE A 18 7.79 -9.87 20.19
C ILE A 18 7.36 -10.05 18.73
N ASN A 19 6.42 -10.95 18.45
CA ASN A 19 5.90 -11.16 17.10
C ASN A 19 5.14 -9.93 16.57
N ALA A 20 4.36 -9.24 17.42
CA ALA A 20 3.76 -7.96 17.09
C ALA A 20 4.80 -6.85 16.81
N GLN A 21 6.03 -6.96 17.34
CA GLN A 21 7.13 -6.05 17.04
C GLN A 21 7.87 -6.38 15.74
N VAL A 22 7.90 -7.64 15.31
CA VAL A 22 8.59 -8.07 14.09
C VAL A 22 7.63 -8.03 12.91
N TYR A 23 7.50 -6.85 12.30
CA TYR A 23 6.75 -6.68 11.05
C TYR A 23 7.55 -7.23 9.86
N SER A 24 6.84 -7.94 8.97
CA SER A 24 7.29 -8.26 7.62
C SER A 24 6.17 -7.99 6.63
N ARG A 25 6.48 -7.34 5.50
CA ARG A 25 5.50 -7.06 4.43
C ARG A 25 4.88 -8.35 3.89
N GLY A 26 5.63 -9.45 3.89
CA GLY A 26 5.16 -10.76 3.41
C GLY A 26 3.98 -11.32 4.22
N HIS A 27 3.69 -10.80 5.42
CA HIS A 27 2.48 -11.20 6.15
C HIS A 27 1.18 -10.73 5.48
N TYR A 28 1.26 -9.76 4.55
CA TYR A 28 0.13 -9.20 3.81
C TYR A 28 0.01 -9.76 2.38
N GLY A 29 0.70 -10.86 2.06
CA GLY A 29 0.74 -11.44 0.73
C GLY A 29 2.05 -11.15 -0.02
N SER A 30 2.08 -11.48 -1.30
CA SER A 30 3.28 -11.38 -2.16
C SER A 30 3.45 -10.01 -2.83
N GLY A 31 2.46 -9.12 -2.73
CA GLY A 31 2.46 -7.82 -3.38
C GLY A 31 1.05 -7.30 -3.61
N TRP A 32 0.86 -6.59 -4.72
CA TRP A 32 -0.47 -6.24 -5.21
C TRP A 32 -1.14 -7.51 -5.75
N ALA A 33 -2.29 -7.83 -5.19
CA ALA A 33 -3.10 -8.98 -5.59
C ALA A 33 -3.93 -8.66 -6.83
N ASP A 34 -4.28 -9.71 -7.55
CA ASP A 34 -5.32 -9.73 -8.58
C ASP A 34 -6.44 -10.58 -7.97
N ASP A 35 -7.36 -9.91 -7.25
CA ASP A 35 -8.35 -10.58 -6.39
C ASP A 35 -9.53 -11.14 -7.20
N ASP A 36 -9.82 -10.58 -8.37
CA ASP A 36 -10.92 -10.98 -9.25
C ASP A 36 -10.47 -11.84 -10.45
N GLY A 37 -9.17 -11.96 -10.67
CA GLY A 37 -8.58 -12.80 -11.70
C GLY A 37 -8.70 -12.20 -13.11
N ASP A 38 -8.86 -10.88 -13.22
CA ASP A 38 -9.01 -10.19 -14.50
C ASP A 38 -7.69 -9.83 -15.17
N CYS A 39 -6.55 -10.17 -14.56
CA CYS A 39 -5.15 -9.86 -14.89
C CYS A 39 -4.60 -8.51 -14.42
N GLN A 40 -5.44 -7.59 -13.96
CA GLN A 40 -5.02 -6.37 -13.31
C GLN A 40 -4.80 -6.65 -11.83
N ASN A 41 -3.64 -6.25 -11.32
CA ASN A 41 -3.49 -6.20 -9.88
C ASN A 41 -4.06 -4.88 -9.34
N THR A 42 -4.21 -4.79 -8.02
CA THR A 42 -4.74 -3.61 -7.31
C THR A 42 -4.09 -2.30 -7.77
N ARG A 43 -2.79 -2.27 -8.07
CA ARG A 43 -2.15 -1.05 -8.57
C ARG A 43 -2.76 -0.59 -9.90
N HIS A 44 -2.97 -1.51 -10.83
CA HIS A 44 -3.52 -1.19 -12.15
C HIS A 44 -5.01 -0.89 -12.10
N GLU A 45 -5.77 -1.61 -11.26
CA GLU A 45 -7.16 -1.28 -10.97
C GLU A 45 -7.31 0.15 -10.44
N VAL A 46 -6.52 0.52 -9.41
CA VAL A 46 -6.59 1.86 -8.82
C VAL A 46 -6.09 2.92 -9.79
N LEU A 47 -5.09 2.63 -10.64
CA LEU A 47 -4.70 3.56 -11.70
C LEU A 47 -5.85 3.83 -12.68
N ALA A 48 -6.57 2.78 -13.11
CA ALA A 48 -7.73 2.92 -13.99
C ALA A 48 -8.87 3.69 -13.30
N GLU A 49 -9.18 3.34 -12.05
CA GLU A 49 -10.25 3.97 -11.25
C GLU A 49 -9.98 5.47 -11.01
N ARG A 50 -8.73 5.85 -10.70
CA ARG A 50 -8.38 7.21 -10.27
C ARG A 50 -8.00 8.16 -11.40
N SER A 51 -7.96 7.68 -12.64
CA SER A 51 -7.73 8.55 -13.78
C SER A 51 -8.99 9.39 -14.07
N THR A 52 -8.83 10.69 -14.27
CA THR A 52 -9.95 11.60 -14.61
C THR A 52 -10.35 11.53 -16.08
N THR A 53 -9.63 10.74 -16.88
CA THR A 53 -9.92 10.46 -18.30
C THR A 53 -9.75 8.96 -18.55
N PRO A 54 -10.29 8.41 -19.66
CA PRO A 54 -10.00 7.03 -20.05
C PRO A 54 -8.49 6.76 -20.06
N VAL A 55 -8.08 5.65 -19.46
CA VAL A 55 -6.69 5.20 -19.47
C VAL A 55 -6.35 4.55 -20.81
N ARG A 56 -5.05 4.43 -21.07
CA ARG A 56 -4.53 3.61 -22.15
C ARG A 56 -3.67 2.50 -21.56
N TYR A 57 -3.93 1.30 -22.04
CA TYR A 57 -3.20 0.11 -21.68
C TYR A 57 -1.97 -0.09 -22.56
N LYS A 58 -1.06 -0.94 -22.09
CA LYS A 58 0.16 -1.32 -22.81
C LYS A 58 -0.15 -2.00 -24.14
N ASP A 59 -1.18 -2.84 -24.16
CA ASP A 59 -1.64 -3.64 -25.28
C ASP A 59 -3.13 -4.01 -25.08
N GLU A 60 -3.68 -4.81 -26.00
CA GLU A 60 -5.09 -5.20 -26.03
C GLU A 60 -5.51 -6.15 -24.88
N SER A 61 -4.58 -6.65 -24.07
CA SER A 61 -4.92 -7.47 -22.90
C SER A 61 -5.50 -6.66 -21.75
N GLU A 62 -5.37 -5.33 -21.79
CA GLU A 62 -5.87 -4.40 -20.76
C GLU A 62 -5.33 -4.64 -19.33
N CYS A 63 -4.30 -5.47 -19.14
CA CYS A 63 -3.75 -5.76 -17.80
C CYS A 63 -2.91 -4.62 -17.20
N ILE A 64 -2.28 -3.80 -18.05
CA ILE A 64 -1.24 -2.84 -17.64
C ILE A 64 -1.58 -1.44 -18.13
N VAL A 65 -2.11 -0.61 -17.22
CA VAL A 65 -2.26 0.84 -17.43
C VAL A 65 -0.89 1.51 -17.60
N VAL A 66 -0.70 2.23 -18.72
CA VAL A 66 0.54 2.97 -19.02
C VAL A 66 0.34 4.48 -19.12
N PHE A 67 -0.88 4.94 -19.38
CA PHE A 67 -1.17 6.36 -19.55
C PHE A 67 -2.59 6.69 -19.10
N GLY A 68 -2.79 7.92 -18.65
CA GLY A 68 -4.08 8.43 -18.17
C GLY A 68 -3.97 9.90 -17.80
N ARG A 69 -4.81 10.35 -16.87
CA ARG A 69 -4.73 11.69 -16.30
C ARG A 69 -5.01 11.61 -14.81
N TRP A 70 -3.98 11.80 -13.99
CA TRP A 70 -4.09 11.85 -12.54
C TRP A 70 -3.76 13.26 -12.06
N ILE A 71 -4.54 13.76 -11.11
CA ILE A 71 -4.32 15.06 -10.48
C ILE A 71 -3.77 14.78 -9.10
N SER A 72 -2.56 15.26 -8.82
CA SER A 72 -1.93 15.07 -7.52
C SER A 72 -2.69 15.80 -6.43
N PRO A 73 -3.09 15.12 -5.34
CA PRO A 73 -3.72 15.80 -4.21
C PRO A 73 -2.73 16.68 -3.42
N PHE A 74 -1.42 16.53 -3.65
CA PHE A 74 -0.37 17.23 -2.88
C PHE A 74 0.18 18.46 -3.60
N THR A 75 0.34 18.38 -4.92
CA THR A 75 0.96 19.43 -5.74
C THR A 75 -0.02 20.06 -6.72
N ASN A 76 -1.19 19.45 -6.92
CA ASN A 76 -2.15 19.80 -7.98
C ASN A 76 -1.57 19.69 -9.39
N GLU A 77 -0.42 19.03 -9.55
CA GLU A 77 0.16 18.73 -10.86
C GLU A 77 -0.63 17.63 -11.56
N VAL A 78 -0.62 17.70 -12.89
CA VAL A 78 -1.21 16.68 -13.75
C VAL A 78 -0.11 15.71 -14.15
N ILE A 79 -0.26 14.45 -13.77
CA ILE A 79 0.62 13.36 -14.20
C ILE A 79 -0.14 12.50 -15.21
N GLN A 80 0.53 12.13 -16.30
CA GLN A 80 -0.07 11.33 -17.38
C GLN A 80 0.64 10.01 -17.65
N ASP A 81 1.91 9.89 -17.27
CA ASP A 81 2.67 8.66 -17.40
C ASP A 81 2.54 7.83 -16.12
N ALA A 82 1.96 6.64 -16.22
CA ALA A 82 1.75 5.76 -15.07
C ALA A 82 3.07 5.30 -14.41
N ARG A 83 4.22 5.46 -15.07
CA ARG A 83 5.55 5.16 -14.49
C ARG A 83 6.03 6.22 -13.50
N GLN A 84 5.44 7.41 -13.52
CA GLN A 84 5.73 8.49 -12.57
C GLN A 84 4.86 8.42 -11.32
N LEU A 85 4.05 7.35 -11.19
CA LEU A 85 3.09 7.15 -10.14
C LEU A 85 3.37 5.85 -9.37
N ASP A 86 3.40 5.96 -8.06
CA ASP A 86 3.42 4.85 -7.13
C ASP A 86 2.01 4.62 -6.56
N ALA A 87 1.73 3.37 -6.17
CA ALA A 87 0.60 3.06 -5.30
C ALA A 87 1.15 2.94 -3.87
N ASP A 88 0.57 3.68 -2.93
CA ASP A 88 0.99 3.69 -1.54
C ASP A 88 -0.19 3.48 -0.59
N HIS A 89 0.09 2.93 0.59
CA HIS A 89 -0.93 2.60 1.58
C HIS A 89 -1.26 3.81 2.46
N ILE A 90 -2.52 4.24 2.47
CA ILE A 90 -3.00 5.34 3.32
C ILE A 90 -2.82 5.00 4.80
N VAL A 91 -3.18 3.78 5.19
CA VAL A 91 -2.85 3.19 6.48
C VAL A 91 -1.67 2.24 6.28
N PRO A 92 -0.45 2.61 6.74
CA PRO A 92 0.73 1.79 6.51
C PRO A 92 0.59 0.37 7.08
N LEU A 93 1.04 -0.62 6.32
CA LEU A 93 0.94 -2.03 6.74
C LEU A 93 1.70 -2.31 8.05
N SER A 94 2.86 -1.68 8.24
CA SER A 94 3.62 -1.79 9.49
C SER A 94 2.89 -1.21 10.69
N TRP A 95 2.14 -0.13 10.47
CA TRP A 95 1.34 0.52 11.51
C TRP A 95 0.12 -0.31 11.88
N SER A 96 -0.57 -0.91 10.90
CA SER A 96 -1.69 -1.81 11.17
C SER A 96 -1.24 -3.08 11.90
N TRP A 97 -0.06 -3.61 11.56
CA TRP A 97 0.56 -4.75 12.26
C TRP A 97 0.71 -4.50 13.75
N GLN A 98 1.36 -3.38 14.12
CA GLN A 98 1.58 -3.00 15.53
C GLN A 98 0.29 -2.70 16.30
N ARG A 99 -0.85 -2.61 15.61
CA ARG A 99 -2.16 -2.24 16.17
C ARG A 99 -3.21 -3.35 16.06
N GLY A 100 -2.77 -4.60 15.88
CA GLY A 100 -3.64 -5.76 15.99
C GLY A 100 -3.86 -6.52 14.68
N ALA A 101 -3.29 -6.06 13.56
CA ALA A 101 -3.34 -6.84 12.32
C ALA A 101 -2.46 -8.09 12.38
N ASP A 102 -1.49 -8.15 13.31
CA ASP A 102 -0.75 -9.37 13.65
C ASP A 102 -1.66 -10.54 14.04
N LYS A 103 -2.85 -10.25 14.59
CA LYS A 103 -3.86 -11.23 15.00
C LYS A 103 -4.88 -11.58 13.93
N TRP A 104 -4.84 -10.92 12.77
CA TRP A 104 -5.76 -11.21 11.67
C TRP A 104 -5.38 -12.53 10.99
N SER A 105 -6.31 -13.11 10.23
CA SER A 105 -5.96 -14.15 9.28
C SER A 105 -5.15 -13.56 8.12
N ASP A 106 -4.33 -14.40 7.48
CA ASP A 106 -3.53 -14.04 6.31
C ASP A 106 -4.40 -13.42 5.21
N GLN A 107 -5.54 -14.05 4.89
CA GLN A 107 -6.51 -13.54 3.91
C GLN A 107 -7.04 -12.15 4.28
N LYS A 108 -7.28 -11.87 5.57
CA LYS A 108 -7.76 -10.55 5.99
C LYS A 108 -6.67 -9.49 5.86
N ARG A 109 -5.41 -9.82 6.13
CA ARG A 109 -4.28 -8.91 5.90
C ARG A 109 -4.09 -8.63 4.42
N GLU A 110 -4.15 -9.66 3.58
CA GLU A 110 -4.04 -9.50 2.12
C GLU A 110 -5.17 -8.62 1.56
N LYS A 111 -6.42 -8.88 1.95
CA LYS A 111 -7.55 -8.00 1.58
C LYS A 111 -7.35 -6.56 2.05
N PHE A 112 -6.86 -6.35 3.26
CA PHE A 112 -6.58 -5.00 3.76
C PHE A 112 -5.45 -4.30 2.99
N ALA A 113 -4.42 -5.03 2.57
CA ALA A 113 -3.34 -4.47 1.77
C ALA A 113 -3.77 -4.15 0.34
N ASN A 114 -4.78 -4.85 -0.19
CA ASN A 114 -5.25 -4.69 -1.56
C ASN A 114 -6.60 -3.94 -1.68
N ASP A 115 -7.13 -3.43 -0.57
CA ASP A 115 -8.36 -2.63 -0.57
C ASP A 115 -8.11 -1.28 -1.27
N PRO A 116 -8.82 -0.96 -2.39
CA PRO A 116 -8.67 0.30 -3.11
C PRO A 116 -8.90 1.55 -2.25
N SER A 117 -9.67 1.43 -1.15
CA SER A 117 -9.88 2.53 -0.20
C SER A 117 -8.67 2.81 0.68
N ASN A 118 -7.74 1.87 0.80
CA ASN A 118 -6.48 2.00 1.51
C ASN A 118 -5.28 2.28 0.57
N VAL A 119 -5.50 2.38 -0.74
CA VAL A 119 -4.45 2.61 -1.74
C VAL A 119 -4.62 3.99 -2.36
N LEU A 120 -3.54 4.77 -2.36
CA LEU A 120 -3.47 6.08 -2.99
C LEU A 120 -2.46 6.06 -4.13
N ILE A 121 -2.82 6.67 -5.25
CA ILE A 121 -1.89 6.93 -6.35
C ILE A 121 -1.17 8.25 -6.06
N VAL A 122 0.15 8.17 -5.95
CA VAL A 122 1.02 9.28 -5.55
C VAL A 122 2.17 9.44 -6.53
N GLU A 123 2.71 10.65 -6.64
CA GLU A 123 3.90 10.90 -7.45
C GLU A 123 5.10 10.13 -6.89
N SER A 124 5.80 9.38 -7.75
CA SER A 124 6.99 8.62 -7.33
C SER A 124 8.10 9.54 -6.81
N SER A 125 8.21 10.77 -7.33
CA SER A 125 9.18 11.78 -6.88
C SER A 125 8.97 12.12 -5.41
N LEU A 126 7.73 12.33 -4.98
CA LEU A 126 7.38 12.65 -3.60
C LEU A 126 7.47 11.43 -2.70
N ASN A 127 6.91 10.30 -3.13
CA ASN A 127 6.85 9.08 -2.33
C ASN A 127 8.24 8.51 -2.00
N ARG A 128 9.21 8.70 -2.90
CA ARG A 128 10.58 8.21 -2.74
C ARG A 128 11.56 9.29 -2.30
N SER A 129 11.09 10.50 -2.00
CA SER A 129 11.95 11.65 -1.65
C SER A 129 12.64 11.55 -0.29
N LEU A 130 12.28 10.57 0.55
CA LEU A 130 12.95 10.33 1.83
C LEU A 130 14.13 9.38 1.66
N VAL A 131 15.23 9.93 1.15
CA VAL A 131 16.58 9.36 1.33
C VAL A 131 17.51 10.48 1.81
N GLU A 132 17.47 10.76 3.12
CA GLU A 132 18.59 11.34 3.88
C GLU A 132 18.69 10.64 5.25
#